data_AF-A0A7I7P2I7-F1
#
_entry.id   AF-A0A7I7P2I7-F1
#
_cell.length_a   1.000
_cell.length_b   1.000
_cell.length_c   1.000
_cell.angle_alpha   90.00
_cell.angle_beta   90.00
_cell.angle_gamma   90.00
#
_symmetry.space_group_name_H-M   'P 1'
#
loop_
_entity.id
_entity.type
_entity.pdbx_description
1 polymer ?
#
loop_
_entity_poly.entity_id
_entity_poly.type
_entity_poly.pdbx_seq_one_letter_code
_entity_poly.pdbx_strand_id
1 'polypeptide(L)'
;MCRTFAELDYSPLVESGRVPAMVTLTYPGHWEVVAPHGASVKRHMVLWRKRFQREYGEPARYIWKLEFQRRGAPHIHLWMAPPMSPGRSGLGFSQWLSEAWSLVVDHPDPVQKARHRLAGTAIDVRNGLKACDPKRLAVYFTKHSSPNLNGDKEYQHVVPELWRRPGCGPGRFWGVYGLKKAIAVVEVAQDAYLAARRIVRRWSRSQAVYGDSASRFPTAMVPRKATLLVPRVNRDTGTVTYRRVRRRRTLCNQGGLAGGYALVNDGPAFAVKLALAIT
;
A
#
# COMPACT_ATOMS: atom_id res chain seq x y z
N MET A 1 3.16 -2.17 -6.84
CA MET A 1 2.71 -1.32 -5.73
C MET A 1 3.68 -0.18 -5.45
N CYS A 2 4.89 -0.41 -4.90
CA CYS A 2 5.84 0.67 -4.55
C CYS A 2 6.07 1.70 -5.66
N ARG A 3 6.41 1.21 -6.87
CA ARG A 3 6.61 2.07 -8.06
C ARG A 3 5.38 2.93 -8.33
N THR A 4 4.20 2.30 -8.39
CA THR A 4 2.94 3.01 -8.65
C THR A 4 2.70 4.10 -7.62
N PHE A 5 2.88 3.83 -6.33
CA PHE A 5 2.64 4.84 -5.29
C PHE A 5 3.66 5.98 -5.32
N ALA A 6 4.91 5.70 -5.71
CA ALA A 6 5.90 6.75 -5.91
C ALA A 6 5.66 7.60 -7.17
N GLU A 7 4.91 7.07 -8.14
CA GLU A 7 4.54 7.77 -9.37
C GLU A 7 3.24 8.57 -9.24
N LEU A 8 2.50 8.49 -8.12
CA LEU A 8 1.23 9.21 -7.97
C LEU A 8 1.45 10.69 -7.68
N ASP A 9 0.60 11.51 -8.27
CA ASP A 9 0.38 12.89 -7.86
C ASP A 9 -0.50 12.91 -6.61
N TYR A 10 0.07 13.38 -5.50
CA TYR A 10 -0.61 13.51 -4.20
C TYR A 10 -1.12 14.92 -3.94
N SER A 11 -0.81 15.90 -4.79
CA SER A 11 -1.24 17.29 -4.62
C SER A 11 -2.73 17.41 -4.32
N PRO A 12 -3.64 16.69 -5.02
CA PRO A 12 -5.08 16.78 -4.73
C PRO A 12 -5.51 16.33 -3.32
N LEU A 13 -4.66 15.59 -2.60
CA LEU A 13 -4.89 15.22 -1.20
C LEU A 13 -4.23 16.21 -0.25
N VAL A 14 -3.02 16.67 -0.56
CA VAL A 14 -2.23 17.57 0.30
C VAL A 14 -2.71 19.02 0.24
N GLU A 15 -2.98 19.54 -0.96
CA GLU A 15 -3.45 20.93 -1.17
C GLU A 15 -4.82 21.20 -0.55
N SER A 16 -5.57 20.15 -0.22
CA SER A 16 -6.84 20.28 0.50
C SER A 16 -6.67 20.88 1.90
N GLY A 17 -5.45 20.91 2.44
CA GLY A 17 -5.15 21.31 3.82
C GLY A 17 -5.66 20.33 4.87
N ARG A 18 -6.29 19.22 4.45
CA ARG A 18 -6.87 18.21 5.32
C ARG A 18 -5.82 17.22 5.76
N VAL A 19 -5.99 16.69 6.97
CA VAL A 19 -5.09 15.69 7.53
C VAL A 19 -5.38 14.31 6.92
N PRO A 20 -4.38 13.62 6.31
CA PRO A 20 -4.58 12.26 5.85
C PRO A 20 -4.90 11.30 7.00
N ALA A 21 -5.79 10.35 6.75
CA ALA A 21 -6.20 9.32 7.70
C ALA A 21 -6.25 7.94 7.03
N MET A 22 -6.05 6.90 7.84
CA MET A 22 -6.39 5.54 7.46
C MET A 22 -7.85 5.27 7.80
N VAL A 23 -8.71 5.24 6.79
CA VAL A 23 -10.11 4.92 6.92
C VAL A 23 -10.31 3.44 6.63
N THR A 24 -11.00 2.76 7.53
CA THR A 24 -11.22 1.32 7.45
C THR A 24 -12.70 1.03 7.23
N LEU A 25 -13.00 0.15 6.28
CA LEU A 25 -14.33 -0.34 5.98
C LEU A 25 -14.34 -1.87 6.14
N THR A 26 -15.23 -2.39 6.98
CA THR A 26 -15.38 -3.83 7.22
C THR A 26 -16.83 -4.26 7.05
N TYR A 27 -17.11 -5.55 7.18
CA TYR A 27 -18.45 -6.13 6.93
C TYR A 27 -19.13 -6.58 8.24
N PRO A 28 -20.47 -6.73 8.28
CA PRO A 28 -21.22 -7.30 9.41
C PRO A 28 -20.80 -8.74 9.75
N GLY A 29 -21.39 -9.33 10.79
CA GLY A 29 -21.51 -10.80 10.90
C GLY A 29 -22.22 -11.39 9.68
N HIS A 30 -22.03 -12.68 9.40
CA HIS A 30 -22.60 -13.34 8.21
C HIS A 30 -22.37 -12.56 6.90
N TRP A 31 -21.16 -12.00 6.78
CA TRP A 31 -20.76 -11.13 5.67
C TRP A 31 -20.90 -11.81 4.31
N GLU A 32 -20.89 -13.15 4.27
CA GLU A 32 -21.02 -13.98 3.09
C GLU A 32 -22.34 -13.70 2.33
N VAL A 33 -23.40 -13.33 3.06
CA VAL A 33 -24.72 -12.99 2.48
C VAL A 33 -24.66 -11.72 1.65
N VAL A 34 -23.85 -10.75 2.06
CA VAL A 34 -23.74 -9.43 1.42
C VAL A 34 -22.52 -9.30 0.51
N ALA A 35 -21.48 -10.11 0.73
CA ALA A 35 -20.26 -10.12 -0.07
C ALA A 35 -19.84 -11.54 -0.48
N PRO A 36 -20.70 -12.26 -1.23
CA PRO A 36 -20.43 -13.65 -1.60
C PRO A 36 -19.22 -13.81 -2.55
N HIS A 37 -18.79 -12.74 -3.21
CA HIS A 37 -17.63 -12.73 -4.09
C HIS A 37 -16.97 -11.34 -4.13
N GLY A 38 -15.73 -11.29 -4.64
CA GLY A 38 -14.96 -10.05 -4.72
C GLY A 38 -15.66 -8.92 -5.50
N ALA A 39 -16.47 -9.27 -6.51
CA ALA A 39 -17.23 -8.28 -7.28
C ALA A 39 -18.26 -7.49 -6.45
N SER A 40 -18.88 -8.11 -5.42
CA SER A 40 -19.80 -7.41 -4.51
C SER A 40 -19.07 -6.33 -3.73
N VAL A 41 -17.88 -6.66 -3.23
CA VAL A 41 -17.03 -5.71 -2.51
C VAL A 41 -16.61 -4.55 -3.40
N LYS A 42 -16.25 -4.80 -4.66
CA LYS A 42 -15.93 -3.70 -5.60
C LYS A 42 -17.16 -2.85 -5.92
N ARG A 43 -18.34 -3.46 -6.06
CA ARG A 43 -19.61 -2.75 -6.23
C ARG A 43 -19.91 -1.85 -5.03
N HIS A 44 -19.74 -2.33 -3.80
CA HIS A 44 -19.91 -1.53 -2.59
C HIS A 44 -18.97 -0.31 -2.58
N MET A 45 -17.69 -0.49 -2.92
CA MET A 45 -16.74 0.63 -3.03
C MET A 45 -17.19 1.65 -4.09
N VAL A 46 -17.73 1.20 -5.24
CA VAL A 46 -18.29 2.10 -6.26
C VAL A 46 -19.48 2.89 -5.71
N LEU A 47 -20.42 2.22 -5.03
CA LEU A 47 -21.61 2.87 -4.46
C LEU A 47 -21.24 3.87 -3.37
N TRP A 48 -20.30 3.52 -2.49
CA TRP A 48 -19.80 4.42 -1.46
C TRP A 48 -19.18 5.69 -2.08
N ARG A 49 -18.36 5.56 -3.14
CA ARG A 49 -17.80 6.72 -3.85
C ARG A 49 -18.88 7.64 -4.43
N LYS A 50 -19.92 7.06 -5.03
CA LYS A 50 -21.04 7.83 -5.57
C LYS A 50 -21.77 8.58 -4.46
N ARG A 51 -21.94 7.96 -3.28
CA ARG A 51 -22.50 8.63 -2.09
C ARG A 51 -21.58 9.75 -1.61
N PHE A 52 -20.27 9.52 -1.51
CA PHE A 52 -19.29 10.54 -1.12
C PHE A 52 -19.36 11.78 -2.01
N GLN A 53 -19.41 11.59 -3.33
CA GLN A 53 -19.50 12.71 -4.28
C GLN A 53 -20.79 13.51 -4.11
N ARG A 54 -21.92 12.84 -3.86
CA ARG A 54 -23.18 13.52 -3.58
C ARG A 54 -23.19 14.23 -2.23
N GLU A 55 -22.48 13.69 -1.25
CA GLU A 55 -22.40 14.25 0.11
C GLU A 55 -21.56 15.53 0.15
N TYR A 56 -20.36 15.48 -0.44
CA TYR A 56 -19.34 16.53 -0.28
C TYR A 56 -19.13 17.38 -1.53
N GLY A 57 -19.83 17.09 -2.64
CA GLY A 57 -19.71 17.85 -3.88
C GLY A 57 -18.38 17.64 -4.63
N GLU A 58 -17.54 16.73 -4.18
CA GLU A 58 -16.22 16.45 -4.76
C GLU A 58 -15.94 14.95 -4.87
N PRO A 59 -15.08 14.51 -5.81
CA PRO A 59 -14.73 13.10 -5.92
C PRO A 59 -13.90 12.63 -4.72
N ALA A 60 -14.22 11.46 -4.18
CA ALA A 60 -13.32 10.78 -3.25
C ALA A 60 -11.97 10.52 -3.92
N ARG A 61 -10.88 10.71 -3.18
CA ARG A 61 -9.51 10.41 -3.62
C ARG A 61 -8.84 9.54 -2.58
N TYR A 62 -8.33 8.38 -2.98
CA TYR A 62 -7.74 7.45 -2.04
C TYR A 62 -6.87 6.37 -2.70
N ILE A 63 -5.94 5.87 -1.91
CA ILE A 63 -5.27 4.58 -2.15
C ILE A 63 -5.96 3.55 -1.28
N TRP A 64 -6.21 2.36 -1.82
CA TRP A 64 -6.87 1.31 -1.05
C TRP A 64 -6.15 -0.02 -1.10
N LYS A 65 -6.35 -0.79 -0.04
CA LYS A 65 -5.94 -2.18 0.07
C LYS A 65 -7.05 -3.01 0.70
N LEU A 66 -7.23 -4.19 0.14
CA LEU A 66 -8.10 -5.24 0.63
C LEU A 66 -7.27 -6.25 1.42
N GLU A 67 -7.78 -6.57 2.60
CA GLU A 67 -7.32 -7.60 3.51
C GLU A 67 -8.55 -8.41 3.96
N PHE A 68 -8.32 -9.48 4.71
CA PHE A 68 -9.38 -10.26 5.34
C PHE A 68 -9.19 -10.29 6.85
N GLN A 69 -10.30 -10.17 7.60
CA GLN A 69 -10.29 -10.43 9.04
C GLN A 69 -10.05 -11.93 9.30
N ARG A 70 -9.72 -12.31 10.55
CA ARG A 70 -9.55 -13.74 10.90
C ARG A 70 -10.75 -14.61 10.54
N ARG A 71 -11.96 -14.04 10.63
CA ARG A 71 -13.22 -14.67 10.24
C ARG A 71 -13.50 -14.68 8.72
N GLY A 72 -12.54 -14.28 7.89
CA GLY A 72 -12.68 -14.21 6.43
C GLY A 72 -13.38 -12.96 5.90
N ALA A 73 -14.00 -12.13 6.77
CA ALA A 73 -14.69 -10.92 6.32
C ALA A 73 -13.74 -9.96 5.58
N PRO A 74 -14.14 -9.42 4.41
CA PRO A 74 -13.36 -8.43 3.70
C PRO A 74 -13.10 -7.19 4.56
N HIS A 75 -11.91 -6.64 4.45
CA HIS A 75 -11.46 -5.51 5.24
C HIS A 75 -10.70 -4.55 4.33
N ILE A 76 -11.21 -3.34 4.15
CA ILE A 76 -10.65 -2.38 3.20
C ILE A 76 -10.05 -1.23 3.98
N HIS A 77 -8.75 -1.02 3.78
CA HIS A 77 -8.04 0.16 4.22
C HIS A 77 -7.99 1.17 3.09
N LEU A 78 -8.48 2.38 3.34
CA LEU A 78 -8.43 3.54 2.47
C LEU A 78 -7.50 4.57 3.11
N TRP A 79 -6.41 4.91 2.44
CA TRP A 79 -5.65 6.10 2.79
C TRP A 79 -6.19 7.27 1.98
N MET A 80 -6.75 8.26 2.68
CA MET A 80 -7.43 9.43 2.10
C MET A 80 -7.27 10.63 3.01
N ALA A 81 -7.70 11.81 2.54
CA ALA A 81 -7.83 13.01 3.37
C ALA A 81 -9.32 13.29 3.63
N PRO A 82 -9.87 12.86 4.78
CA PRO A 82 -11.29 13.02 5.08
C PRO A 82 -11.74 14.48 5.09
N PRO A 83 -12.97 14.79 4.65
CA PRO A 83 -13.57 16.10 4.86
C PRO A 83 -13.57 16.47 6.35
N MET A 84 -13.19 17.72 6.66
CA MET A 84 -13.20 18.26 8.02
C MET A 84 -14.55 18.90 8.38
N SER A 85 -15.25 19.44 7.38
CA SER A 85 -16.58 20.04 7.54
C SER A 85 -17.69 19.01 7.30
N PRO A 86 -18.85 19.15 7.95
CA PRO A 86 -20.03 18.37 7.62
C PRO A 86 -20.41 18.47 6.14
N GLY A 87 -20.96 17.39 5.60
CA GLY A 87 -21.47 17.36 4.24
C GLY A 87 -22.90 17.88 4.14
N ARG A 88 -23.54 17.64 3.00
CA ARG A 88 -24.94 18.01 2.73
C ARG A 88 -25.94 17.47 3.75
N SER A 89 -25.66 16.35 4.40
CA SER A 89 -26.52 15.78 5.43
C SER A 89 -26.37 16.46 6.80
N GLY A 90 -25.44 17.40 6.94
CA GLY A 90 -25.10 18.03 8.23
C GLY A 90 -24.33 17.12 9.20
N LEU A 91 -24.03 15.88 8.79
CA LEU A 91 -23.29 14.93 9.63
C LEU A 91 -21.78 15.14 9.52
N GLY A 92 -21.08 14.95 10.64
CA GLY A 92 -19.62 14.83 10.63
C GLY A 92 -19.18 13.58 9.86
N PHE A 93 -17.98 13.60 9.28
CA PHE A 93 -17.51 12.53 8.39
C PHE A 93 -17.57 11.13 9.03
N SER A 94 -17.25 10.97 10.32
CA SER A 94 -17.31 9.68 11.00
C SER A 94 -18.74 9.10 11.05
N GLN A 95 -19.72 9.93 11.42
CA GLN A 95 -21.13 9.53 11.49
C GLN A 95 -21.68 9.22 10.10
N TRP A 96 -21.42 10.12 9.14
CA TRP A 96 -21.81 9.91 7.75
C TRP A 96 -21.19 8.64 7.17
N LEU A 97 -19.91 8.38 7.43
CA LEU A 97 -19.20 7.20 6.93
C LEU A 97 -19.83 5.90 7.45
N SER A 98 -20.11 5.85 8.75
CA SER A 98 -20.79 4.72 9.41
C SER A 98 -22.16 4.44 8.77
N GLU A 99 -22.98 5.49 8.59
CA GLU A 99 -24.31 5.37 7.98
C GLU A 99 -24.23 4.98 6.51
N ALA A 100 -23.43 5.70 5.74
CA ALA A 100 -23.28 5.47 4.30
C ALA A 100 -22.75 4.06 4.02
N TRP A 101 -21.80 3.57 4.83
CA TRP A 101 -21.26 2.22 4.65
C TRP A 101 -22.27 1.14 5.04
N SER A 102 -22.99 1.31 6.15
CA SER A 102 -24.07 0.40 6.54
C SER A 102 -25.17 0.30 5.47
N LEU A 103 -25.57 1.44 4.88
CA LEU A 103 -26.55 1.50 3.79
C LEU A 103 -26.03 1.00 2.44
N VAL A 104 -24.71 0.96 2.24
CA VAL A 104 -24.10 0.42 1.02
C VAL A 104 -24.02 -1.10 1.08
N VAL A 105 -23.69 -1.64 2.25
CA VAL A 105 -23.61 -3.10 2.49
C VAL A 105 -24.98 -3.71 2.67
N ASP A 106 -25.89 -2.98 3.32
CA ASP A 106 -27.33 -3.26 3.44
C ASP A 106 -27.66 -4.71 3.81
N HIS A 107 -27.18 -5.14 4.98
CA HIS A 107 -27.44 -6.51 5.45
C HIS A 107 -28.94 -6.75 5.67
N PRO A 108 -29.51 -7.87 5.17
CA PRO A 108 -30.96 -8.13 5.25
C PRO A 108 -31.45 -8.34 6.69
N ASP A 109 -30.63 -8.92 7.56
CA ASP A 109 -30.91 -8.98 9.00
C ASP A 109 -30.71 -7.59 9.65
N PRO A 110 -31.77 -6.97 10.22
CA PRO A 110 -31.70 -5.66 10.85
C PRO A 110 -30.75 -5.61 12.05
N VAL A 111 -30.57 -6.72 12.79
CA VAL A 111 -29.67 -6.80 13.93
C VAL A 111 -28.21 -6.70 13.46
N GLN A 112 -27.86 -7.45 12.40
CA GLN A 112 -26.53 -7.37 11.80
C GLN A 112 -26.27 -5.99 11.19
N LYS A 113 -27.27 -5.40 10.53
CA LYS A 113 -27.20 -4.05 9.99
C LYS A 113 -26.95 -3.00 11.06
N ALA A 114 -27.65 -3.08 12.20
CA ALA A 114 -27.46 -2.18 13.34
C ALA A 114 -26.06 -2.31 13.95
N ARG A 115 -25.59 -3.55 14.18
CA ARG A 115 -24.22 -3.80 14.67
C ARG A 115 -23.16 -3.28 13.71
N HIS A 116 -23.38 -3.45 12.41
CA HIS A 116 -22.46 -2.98 11.37
C HIS A 116 -22.41 -1.46 11.27
N ARG A 117 -23.52 -0.75 11.48
CA ARG A 117 -23.48 0.71 11.61
C ARG A 117 -22.52 1.12 12.72
N LEU A 118 -22.55 0.47 13.88
CA LEU A 118 -21.70 0.83 15.02
C LEU A 118 -20.22 0.46 14.86
N ALA A 119 -19.91 -0.69 14.22
CA ALA A 119 -18.56 -1.27 14.20
C ALA A 119 -17.98 -1.50 12.80
N GLY A 120 -18.68 -1.08 11.74
CA GLY A 120 -18.33 -1.33 10.35
C GLY A 120 -17.23 -0.43 9.80
N THR A 121 -16.87 0.64 10.52
CA THR A 121 -15.96 1.68 10.05
C THR A 121 -15.01 2.13 11.16
N ALA A 122 -13.79 2.52 10.81
CA ALA A 122 -12.85 3.16 11.73
C ALA A 122 -12.01 4.22 11.03
N ILE A 123 -11.57 5.25 11.74
CA ILE A 123 -10.73 6.34 11.21
C ILE A 123 -9.51 6.49 12.11
N ASP A 124 -8.32 6.31 11.55
CA ASP A 124 -7.05 6.42 12.27
C ASP A 124 -6.17 7.52 11.64
N VAL A 125 -6.19 8.69 12.28
CA VAL A 125 -5.41 9.86 11.88
C VAL A 125 -3.92 9.67 12.19
N ARG A 126 -3.56 8.97 13.27
CA ARG A 126 -2.15 8.77 13.67
C ARG A 126 -1.40 7.95 12.63
N ASN A 127 -2.02 6.88 12.13
CA ASN A 127 -1.44 6.09 11.04
C ASN A 127 -1.49 6.83 9.70
N GLY A 128 -2.49 7.68 9.47
CA GLY A 128 -2.53 8.56 8.30
C GLY A 128 -1.37 9.56 8.24
N LEU A 129 -1.06 10.20 9.37
CA LEU A 129 0.06 11.15 9.51
C LEU A 129 1.43 10.51 9.30
N LYS A 130 1.62 9.25 9.73
CA LYS A 130 2.86 8.50 9.47
C LYS A 130 3.10 8.22 7.98
N ALA A 131 2.08 8.38 7.15
CA ALA A 131 2.10 8.11 5.73
C ALA A 131 1.94 9.38 4.88
N CYS A 132 2.24 10.57 5.43
CA CYS A 132 2.22 11.84 4.70
C CYS A 132 3.32 11.96 3.63
N ASP A 133 4.40 11.18 3.70
CA ASP A 133 5.37 11.12 2.61
C ASP A 133 5.12 9.91 1.69
N PRO A 134 5.14 10.10 0.35
CA PRO A 134 4.85 9.04 -0.63
C PRO A 134 5.70 7.77 -0.44
N LYS A 135 6.95 7.94 0.04
CA LYS A 135 7.86 6.83 0.32
C LYS A 135 7.40 6.02 1.54
N ARG A 136 7.06 6.64 2.66
CA ARG A 136 6.51 5.94 3.84
C ARG A 136 5.14 5.36 3.57
N LEU A 137 4.29 6.01 2.77
CA LEU A 137 3.02 5.44 2.31
C LEU A 137 3.26 4.16 1.50
N ALA A 138 4.18 4.21 0.52
CA ALA A 138 4.60 3.04 -0.24
C ALA A 138 5.16 1.93 0.64
N VAL A 139 6.04 2.27 1.59
CA VAL A 139 6.60 1.30 2.54
C VAL A 139 5.53 0.75 3.47
N TYR A 140 4.60 1.56 3.95
CA TYR A 140 3.50 1.15 4.83
C TYR A 140 2.64 0.10 4.14
N PHE A 141 2.08 0.43 2.97
CA PHE A 141 1.24 -0.52 2.24
C PHE A 141 2.02 -1.77 1.81
N THR A 142 3.30 -1.63 1.44
CA THR A 142 4.13 -2.78 1.03
C THR A 142 4.50 -3.68 2.20
N LYS A 143 4.81 -3.10 3.38
CA LYS A 143 5.05 -3.86 4.62
C LYS A 143 3.83 -4.67 4.99
N HIS A 144 2.64 -4.07 4.90
CA HIS A 144 1.41 -4.78 5.18
C HIS A 144 1.09 -5.82 4.09
N SER A 145 1.66 -5.72 2.89
CA SER A 145 1.38 -6.63 1.75
C SER A 145 2.45 -7.72 1.57
N SER A 146 3.49 -7.73 2.41
CA SER A 146 4.59 -8.70 2.32
C SER A 146 4.33 -9.83 3.31
N PRO A 147 4.38 -11.11 2.87
CA PRO A 147 4.35 -12.24 3.78
C PRO A 147 5.51 -12.11 4.78
N ASN A 148 5.19 -12.16 6.06
CA ASN A 148 6.20 -12.25 7.11
C ASN A 148 6.14 -13.69 7.60
N LEU A 149 7.11 -14.52 7.21
CA LEU A 149 7.15 -15.99 7.42
C LEU A 149 6.72 -16.51 8.81
N ASN A 150 6.66 -15.66 9.85
CA ASN A 150 6.20 -15.95 11.21
C ASN A 150 5.30 -14.83 11.79
N GLY A 151 4.50 -14.14 10.98
CA GLY A 151 3.76 -12.95 11.38
C GLY A 151 2.30 -13.24 11.78
N ASP A 152 1.86 -12.74 12.94
CA ASP A 152 0.48 -12.88 13.45
C ASP A 152 -0.63 -12.36 12.51
N LYS A 153 -0.26 -11.70 11.41
CA LYS A 153 -1.15 -11.04 10.45
C LYS A 153 -1.15 -11.67 9.05
N GLU A 154 -0.45 -12.78 8.81
CA GLU A 154 -0.43 -13.41 7.48
C GLU A 154 -1.82 -13.82 6.97
N TYR A 155 -2.74 -14.13 7.89
CA TYR A 155 -4.13 -14.45 7.56
C TYR A 155 -4.83 -13.35 6.74
N GLN A 156 -4.36 -12.10 6.83
CA GLN A 156 -4.95 -10.95 6.12
C GLN A 156 -4.87 -11.06 4.60
N HIS A 157 -4.02 -11.94 4.07
CA HIS A 157 -3.88 -12.21 2.62
C HIS A 157 -4.55 -13.50 2.16
N VAL A 158 -5.09 -14.28 3.10
CA VAL A 158 -5.73 -15.55 2.79
C VAL A 158 -7.13 -15.27 2.27
N VAL A 159 -7.35 -15.59 0.99
CA VAL A 159 -8.66 -15.47 0.36
C VAL A 159 -9.63 -16.48 1.00
N PRO A 160 -10.82 -16.07 1.44
CA PRO A 160 -11.86 -16.96 1.95
C PRO A 160 -12.22 -18.03 0.91
N GLU A 161 -12.53 -19.22 1.37
CA GLU A 161 -12.82 -20.37 0.50
C GLU A 161 -13.94 -20.07 -0.52
N LEU A 162 -14.99 -19.39 -0.08
CA LEU A 162 -16.11 -18.95 -0.91
C LEU A 162 -15.67 -18.19 -2.18
N TRP A 163 -14.57 -17.43 -2.08
CA TRP A 163 -14.05 -16.60 -3.17
C TRP A 163 -13.00 -17.33 -4.03
N ARG A 164 -12.58 -18.55 -3.66
CA ARG A 164 -11.58 -19.31 -4.44
C ARG A 164 -12.16 -19.96 -5.69
N ARG A 165 -13.49 -20.04 -5.79
CA ARG A 165 -14.17 -20.54 -6.98
C ARG A 165 -13.84 -19.67 -8.21
N PRO A 166 -13.71 -20.25 -9.41
CA PRO A 166 -13.48 -19.48 -10.64
C PRO A 166 -14.52 -18.36 -10.79
N GLY A 167 -14.02 -17.14 -11.05
CA GLY A 167 -14.88 -15.94 -11.18
C GLY A 167 -15.31 -15.27 -9.86
N CYS A 168 -15.14 -15.92 -8.70
CA CYS A 168 -15.55 -15.36 -7.40
C CYS A 168 -14.44 -14.58 -6.67
N GLY A 169 -13.21 -14.63 -7.22
CA GLY A 169 -12.01 -14.09 -6.60
C GLY A 169 -12.07 -12.60 -6.24
N PRO A 170 -11.15 -12.15 -5.36
CA PRO A 170 -11.08 -10.75 -4.91
C PRO A 170 -10.74 -9.75 -6.04
N GLY A 171 -10.26 -10.24 -7.18
CA GLY A 171 -9.62 -9.43 -8.21
C GLY A 171 -8.37 -8.75 -7.65
N ARG A 172 -8.24 -7.44 -7.87
CA ARG A 172 -7.13 -6.68 -7.28
C ARG A 172 -7.27 -6.57 -5.77
N PHE A 173 -6.15 -6.78 -5.06
CA PHE A 173 -6.03 -6.56 -3.62
C PHE A 173 -5.71 -5.12 -3.24
N TRP A 174 -5.40 -4.27 -4.20
CA TRP A 174 -5.11 -2.86 -3.96
C TRP A 174 -5.44 -2.05 -5.20
N GLY A 175 -5.52 -0.74 -5.03
CA GLY A 175 -5.70 0.15 -6.14
C GLY A 175 -5.69 1.60 -5.70
N VAL A 176 -5.98 2.46 -6.67
CA VAL A 176 -5.97 3.90 -6.51
C VAL A 176 -7.23 4.44 -7.16
N TYR A 177 -7.82 5.49 -6.57
CA TYR A 177 -8.94 6.19 -7.14
C TYR A 177 -8.78 7.70 -6.97
N GLY A 178 -9.12 8.45 -8.03
CA GLY A 178 -9.08 9.92 -8.00
C GLY A 178 -7.68 10.54 -7.98
N LEU A 179 -6.61 9.73 -8.10
CA LEU A 179 -5.22 10.19 -8.23
C LEU A 179 -4.67 9.76 -9.59
N LYS A 180 -3.85 10.63 -10.18
CA LYS A 180 -3.17 10.40 -11.46
C LYS A 180 -1.70 10.11 -11.22
N LYS A 181 -1.03 9.55 -12.22
CA LYS A 181 0.42 9.44 -12.18
C LYS A 181 1.07 10.75 -12.66
N ALA A 182 2.08 11.21 -11.96
CA ALA A 182 2.98 12.29 -12.37
C ALA A 182 4.29 11.67 -12.85
N ILE A 183 4.37 11.34 -14.13
CA ILE A 183 5.56 10.75 -14.77
C ILE A 183 5.99 11.65 -15.91
N ALA A 184 7.29 11.90 -16.00
CA ALA A 184 7.94 12.41 -17.19
C ALA A 184 8.87 11.33 -17.76
N VAL A 185 8.86 11.18 -19.08
CA VAL A 185 9.78 10.30 -19.81
C VAL A 185 10.73 11.21 -20.58
N VAL A 186 12.03 10.95 -20.47
CA VAL A 186 13.07 11.74 -21.12
C VAL A 186 13.92 10.79 -21.96
N GLU A 187 14.09 11.15 -23.23
CA GLU A 187 15.03 10.47 -24.11
C GLU A 187 16.44 10.99 -23.84
N VAL A 188 17.39 10.07 -23.75
CA VAL A 188 18.80 10.36 -23.48
C VAL A 188 19.67 9.54 -24.40
N ALA A 189 20.86 10.06 -24.71
CA ALA A 189 21.87 9.30 -25.43
C ALA A 189 22.27 8.03 -24.65
N GLN A 190 22.76 7.02 -25.37
CA GLN A 190 23.02 5.70 -24.80
C GLN A 190 24.09 5.73 -23.69
N ASP A 191 25.13 6.54 -23.85
CA ASP A 191 26.18 6.80 -22.88
C ASP A 191 25.63 7.47 -21.61
N ALA A 192 24.80 8.51 -21.77
CA ALA A 192 24.11 9.18 -20.67
C ALA A 192 23.18 8.22 -19.91
N TYR A 193 22.46 7.34 -20.61
CA TYR A 193 21.67 6.26 -20.00
C TYR A 193 22.55 5.32 -19.16
N LEU A 194 23.69 4.87 -19.70
CA LEU A 194 24.59 3.97 -19.00
C LEU A 194 25.22 4.62 -17.77
N ALA A 195 25.58 5.91 -17.85
CA ALA A 195 26.07 6.71 -16.72
C ALA A 195 24.99 6.86 -15.64
N ALA A 196 23.79 7.32 -16.03
CA ALA A 196 22.65 7.47 -15.13
C ALA A 196 22.32 6.16 -14.41
N ARG A 197 22.25 5.05 -15.16
CA ARG A 197 22.04 3.69 -14.62
C ARG A 197 23.08 3.32 -13.58
N ARG A 198 24.36 3.62 -13.81
CA ARG A 198 25.45 3.32 -12.86
C ARG A 198 25.30 4.16 -11.58
N ILE A 199 25.02 5.46 -11.72
CA ILE A 199 24.81 6.39 -10.61
C ILE A 199 23.61 5.95 -9.77
N VAL A 200 22.44 5.74 -10.38
CA VAL A 200 21.21 5.32 -9.69
C VAL A 200 21.42 3.99 -8.99
N ARG A 201 22.09 3.02 -9.61
CA ARG A 201 22.41 1.73 -8.95
C ARG A 201 23.37 1.94 -7.78
N ARG A 202 24.39 2.78 -7.90
CA ARG A 202 25.35 3.07 -6.82
C ARG A 202 24.67 3.78 -5.66
N TRP A 203 23.90 4.83 -5.94
CA TRP A 203 23.11 5.57 -4.96
C TRP A 203 22.10 4.65 -4.27
N SER A 204 21.30 3.92 -5.05
CA SER A 204 20.33 2.97 -4.52
C SER A 204 21.02 1.94 -3.62
N ARG A 205 22.25 1.51 -3.93
CA ARG A 205 23.06 0.62 -3.08
C ARG A 205 23.65 1.28 -1.84
N SER A 206 23.95 2.59 -1.87
CA SER A 206 24.54 3.32 -0.74
C SER A 206 23.52 3.77 0.31
N GLN A 207 22.23 3.81 -0.04
CA GLN A 207 21.16 4.11 0.92
C GLN A 207 21.13 3.09 2.06
N ALA A 208 21.52 3.57 3.26
CA ALA A 208 21.46 2.84 4.51
C ALA A 208 20.01 2.53 4.91
N VAL A 209 19.80 1.38 5.54
CA VAL A 209 18.57 1.10 6.26
C VAL A 209 18.78 1.64 7.67
N TYR A 210 18.02 2.68 8.04
CA TYR A 210 17.93 3.09 9.44
C TYR A 210 17.40 1.91 10.25
N GLY A 211 18.09 1.59 11.34
CA GLY A 211 17.71 0.51 12.25
C GLY A 211 16.33 0.74 12.87
N ASP A 212 15.90 -0.22 13.68
CA ASP A 212 14.62 -0.21 14.38
C ASP A 212 14.23 1.18 14.89
N SER A 213 13.07 1.67 14.45
CA SER A 213 12.52 2.96 14.86
C SER A 213 12.18 3.03 16.36
N ALA A 214 12.18 1.89 17.06
CA ALA A 214 12.05 1.82 18.52
C ALA A 214 13.40 1.92 19.25
N SER A 215 14.54 1.89 18.54
CA SER A 215 15.86 2.08 19.13
C SER A 215 16.06 3.53 19.57
N ARG A 216 16.62 3.71 20.76
CA ARG A 216 17.05 5.02 21.32
C ARG A 216 18.05 5.75 20.40
N PHE A 217 18.73 5.01 19.52
CA PHE A 217 19.58 5.54 18.46
C PHE A 217 19.16 4.95 17.09
N PRO A 218 18.24 5.61 16.35
CA PRO A 218 17.76 5.14 15.04
C PRO A 218 18.83 5.12 13.95
N THR A 219 20.01 5.67 14.23
CA THR A 219 21.14 5.87 13.31
C THR A 219 22.07 4.68 13.17
N ALA A 220 21.74 3.50 13.72
CA ALA A 220 22.49 2.29 13.41
C ALA A 220 22.33 1.99 11.90
N MET A 221 23.30 2.47 11.12
CA MET A 221 23.39 2.31 9.68
C MET A 221 23.56 0.82 9.40
N VAL A 222 22.47 0.06 9.22
CA VAL A 222 22.59 -1.37 8.98
C VAL A 222 23.23 -1.52 7.61
N PRO A 223 24.49 -2.01 7.52
CA PRO A 223 25.11 -2.24 6.23
C PRO A 223 24.23 -3.27 5.53
N ARG A 224 23.95 -3.09 4.23
CA ARG A 224 23.17 -4.06 3.42
C ARG A 224 23.93 -5.37 3.24
N LYS A 225 24.30 -6.07 4.30
CA LYS A 225 24.92 -7.39 4.32
C LYS A 225 24.01 -8.29 5.14
N ALA A 226 23.54 -9.38 4.54
CA ALA A 226 22.94 -10.49 5.27
C ALA A 226 23.94 -11.64 5.31
N THR A 227 23.95 -12.34 6.44
CA THR A 227 24.52 -13.68 6.49
C THR A 227 23.56 -14.61 5.76
N LEU A 228 23.98 -15.15 4.63
CA LEU A 228 23.25 -16.15 3.85
C LEU A 228 23.94 -17.50 3.99
N LEU A 229 23.16 -18.57 4.02
CA LEU A 229 23.65 -19.93 3.81
C LEU A 229 23.61 -20.20 2.31
N VAL A 230 24.77 -20.46 1.72
CA VAL A 230 24.87 -20.81 0.29
C VAL A 230 25.19 -22.30 0.18
N PRO A 231 24.39 -23.07 -0.58
CA PRO A 231 24.67 -24.48 -0.81
C PRO A 231 25.92 -24.63 -1.68
N ARG A 232 26.77 -25.57 -1.30
CA ARG A 232 27.91 -26.04 -2.07
C ARG A 232 27.71 -27.54 -2.28
N VAL A 233 27.47 -27.91 -3.53
CA VAL A 233 27.34 -29.31 -3.93
C VAL A 233 28.74 -29.84 -4.20
N ASN A 234 29.14 -30.90 -3.50
CA ASN A 234 30.31 -31.68 -3.89
C ASN A 234 29.96 -32.42 -5.19
N ARG A 235 30.72 -32.18 -6.27
CA ARG A 235 30.43 -32.73 -7.59
C ARG A 235 30.64 -34.24 -7.67
N ASP A 236 31.51 -34.79 -6.83
CA ASP A 236 31.88 -36.20 -6.88
C ASP A 236 30.99 -37.06 -6.00
N THR A 237 30.48 -36.49 -4.89
CA THR A 237 29.65 -37.23 -3.91
C THR A 237 28.18 -36.79 -3.88
N GLY A 238 27.81 -35.74 -4.62
CA GLY A 238 26.46 -35.15 -4.61
C GLY A 238 26.06 -34.48 -3.28
N THR A 239 26.91 -34.52 -2.26
CA THR A 239 26.60 -34.02 -0.92
C THR A 239 26.48 -32.50 -0.91
N VAL A 240 25.34 -31.98 -0.43
CA VAL A 240 25.12 -30.53 -0.29
C VAL A 240 25.57 -30.08 1.10
N THR A 241 26.60 -29.23 1.14
CA THR A 241 27.04 -28.56 2.38
C THR A 241 26.67 -27.08 2.34
N TYR A 242 26.39 -26.48 3.49
CA TYR A 242 26.00 -25.07 3.56
C TYR A 242 27.12 -24.22 4.14
N ARG A 243 27.52 -23.17 3.42
CA ARG A 243 28.50 -22.18 3.91
C ARG A 243 27.80 -20.89 4.28
N ARG A 244 28.08 -20.38 5.49
CA ARG A 244 27.71 -19.01 5.87
C ARG A 244 28.58 -18.00 5.11
N VAL A 245 27.95 -17.11 4.37
CA VAL A 245 28.62 -16.02 3.68
C VAL A 245 27.93 -14.70 3.97
N ARG A 246 28.69 -13.61 4.14
CA ARG A 246 28.12 -12.26 4.19
C ARG A 246 27.93 -11.76 2.77
N ARG A 247 26.69 -11.78 2.28
CA ARG A 247 26.30 -11.30 0.94
C ARG A 247 25.48 -10.04 1.09
N ARG A 248 25.47 -9.19 0.06
CA ARG A 248 24.63 -7.99 0.10
C ARG A 248 23.14 -8.36 -0.04
N ARG A 249 22.27 -7.74 0.76
CA ARG A 249 20.81 -7.93 0.64
C ARG A 249 20.31 -7.31 -0.67
N THR A 250 19.65 -8.10 -1.50
CA THR A 250 18.89 -7.63 -2.66
C THR A 250 17.51 -7.19 -2.18
N LEU A 251 17.21 -5.89 -2.26
CA LEU A 251 15.90 -5.35 -1.84
C LEU A 251 14.80 -5.61 -2.88
N CYS A 252 15.17 -5.94 -4.12
CA CYS A 252 14.28 -6.35 -5.20
C CYS A 252 15.06 -7.24 -6.18
N ASN A 253 14.52 -8.42 -6.51
CA ASN A 253 15.09 -9.32 -7.52
C ASN A 253 15.07 -8.74 -8.94
N GLN A 254 14.46 -7.57 -9.14
CA GLN A 254 14.47 -6.84 -10.41
C GLN A 254 15.78 -6.06 -10.68
N GLY A 255 16.74 -6.08 -9.75
CA GLY A 255 17.99 -5.34 -9.86
C GLY A 255 18.93 -5.77 -11.00
N GLY A 256 18.63 -6.85 -11.72
CA GLY A 256 19.43 -7.40 -12.81
C GLY A 256 19.21 -6.74 -14.17
N LEU A 257 17.95 -6.49 -14.56
CA LEU A 257 17.59 -6.41 -15.99
C LEU A 257 17.09 -5.03 -16.49
N ALA A 258 16.80 -4.05 -15.64
CA ALA A 258 16.16 -2.79 -16.11
C ALA A 258 16.66 -1.52 -15.39
N GLY A 259 17.82 -0.97 -15.78
CA GLY A 259 18.19 0.43 -15.45
C GLY A 259 18.49 0.82 -14.00
N GLY A 260 18.08 0.04 -12.99
CA GLY A 260 18.09 0.49 -11.59
C GLY A 260 16.99 1.52 -11.31
N TYR A 261 16.47 1.57 -10.08
CA TYR A 261 15.48 2.57 -9.68
C TYR A 261 15.84 3.15 -8.30
N ALA A 262 15.44 4.40 -8.08
CA ALA A 262 15.56 5.10 -6.81
C ALA A 262 14.16 5.48 -6.31
N LEU A 263 13.93 5.31 -5.00
CA LEU A 263 12.74 5.82 -4.31
C LEU A 263 13.20 6.89 -3.32
N VAL A 264 12.90 8.14 -3.66
CA VAL A 264 13.32 9.36 -2.96
C VAL A 264 12.09 10.14 -2.52
N ASN A 265 12.26 11.00 -1.50
CA ASN A 265 11.19 11.89 -1.06
C ASN A 265 11.03 13.08 -2.01
N ASP A 266 12.13 13.50 -2.65
CA ASP A 266 12.16 14.59 -3.64
C ASP A 266 12.70 14.04 -4.97
N GLY A 267 11.77 13.58 -5.80
CA GLY A 267 12.04 13.08 -7.15
C GLY A 267 12.64 14.15 -8.07
N PRO A 268 12.02 15.34 -8.18
CA PRO A 268 12.53 16.44 -9.01
C PRO A 268 13.96 16.84 -8.66
N ALA A 269 14.30 17.08 -7.39
CA ALA A 269 15.66 17.46 -7.02
C ALA A 269 16.68 16.34 -7.29
N PHE A 270 16.29 15.08 -7.11
CA PHE A 270 17.14 13.95 -7.49
C PHE A 270 17.37 13.90 -9.01
N ALA A 271 16.33 14.14 -9.81
CA ALA A 271 16.43 14.16 -11.27
C ALA A 271 17.34 15.30 -11.77
N VAL A 272 17.22 16.50 -11.20
CA VAL A 272 18.11 17.65 -11.52
C VAL A 272 19.56 17.31 -11.21
N LYS A 273 19.84 16.77 -10.01
CA LYS A 273 21.21 16.36 -9.63
C LYS A 273 21.75 15.22 -10.51
N LEU A 274 20.88 14.31 -10.94
CA LEU A 274 21.26 13.23 -11.85
C LEU A 274 21.61 13.79 -13.24
N ALA A 275 20.81 14.73 -13.76
CA ALA A 275 21.05 15.38 -15.04
C ALA A 275 22.40 16.11 -15.05
N LEU A 276 22.68 16.90 -14.02
CA LEU A 276 23.98 17.60 -13.86
C LEU A 276 25.18 16.65 -13.76
N ALA A 277 24.98 15.40 -13.36
CA ALA A 277 26.05 14.42 -13.19
C ALA A 277 26.30 13.56 -14.44
N ILE A 278 25.46 13.67 -15.47
CA ILE A 278 25.57 12.90 -16.71
C ILE A 278 25.81 13.78 -17.96
N THR A 279 25.66 15.10 -17.82
CA THR A 279 26.17 16.13 -18.74
C THR A 279 27.61 16.47 -18.40
#